data_AF-A0A522K3E2-F1
#
_entry.id   AF-A0A522K3E2-F1
#
_cell.length_a   1.000
_cell.length_b   1.000
_cell.length_c   1.000
_cell.angle_alpha   90.00
_cell.angle_beta   90.00
_cell.angle_gamma   90.00
#
_symmetry.space_group_name_H-M   'P 1'
#
loop_
_entity.id
_entity.type
_entity.pdbx_description
1 polymer ?
#
loop_
_entity_poly.entity_id
_entity_poly.type
_entity_poly.pdbx_seq_one_letter_code
_entity_poly.pdbx_strand_id
1 'polypeptide(L)' 'MSASTRKMRLGPLPNIESVKLTFACPVRLKADLERYAALHAQTYREPVDAVTLIPHMLEAFMAGDRGFRKASSK' A
#
# COMPACT_ATOMS: atom_id res chain seq x y z
N MET A 1 12.59 -47.19 -16.67
CA MET A 1 11.25 -46.70 -16.28
C MET A 1 11.43 -45.59 -15.25
N SER A 2 10.64 -44.52 -15.37
CA SER A 2 10.47 -43.39 -14.42
C SER A 2 11.58 -42.32 -14.44
N ALA A 3 11.30 -41.01 -14.44
CA ALA A 3 10.05 -40.29 -14.16
C ALA A 3 9.88 -39.10 -15.12
N SER A 4 8.68 -38.98 -15.70
CA SER A 4 8.25 -37.73 -16.34
C SER A 4 8.07 -36.68 -15.25
N THR A 5 8.96 -35.69 -15.19
CA THR A 5 8.77 -34.51 -14.35
C THR A 5 7.56 -33.77 -14.89
N ARG A 6 6.41 -33.97 -14.23
CA ARG A 6 5.21 -33.15 -14.46
C ARG A 6 5.55 -31.71 -14.10
N LYS A 7 6.07 -30.95 -15.08
CA LYS A 7 6.23 -29.50 -14.97
C LYS A 7 4.85 -28.93 -14.66
N MET A 8 4.66 -28.46 -13.43
CA MET A 8 3.45 -27.74 -13.06
C MET A 8 3.34 -26.54 -13.99
N ARG A 9 2.14 -26.31 -14.54
CA ARG A 9 1.86 -25.20 -15.46
C ARG A 9 1.99 -23.83 -14.79
N LEU A 10 2.00 -23.83 -13.45
CA LEU A 10 2.24 -22.67 -12.62
C LEU A 10 3.71 -22.66 -12.21
N GLY A 11 4.45 -21.66 -12.69
CA GLY A 11 5.79 -21.36 -12.21
C GLY A 11 5.78 -20.87 -10.77
N PRO A 12 6.96 -20.57 -10.17
CA PRO A 12 7.02 -19.97 -8.85
C PRO A 12 6.16 -18.71 -8.81
N LEU A 13 5.31 -18.61 -7.79
CA LEU A 13 4.45 -17.44 -7.59
C LEU A 13 5.32 -16.22 -7.25
N PRO A 14 4.91 -15.00 -7.67
CA PRO A 14 5.59 -13.78 -7.27
C PRO A 14 5.63 -13.68 -5.74
N ASN A 15 6.81 -13.44 -5.18
CA ASN A 15 6.97 -13.17 -3.75
C ASN A 15 6.53 -11.73 -3.50
N ILE A 16 5.28 -11.55 -3.09
CA ILE A 16 4.76 -10.25 -2.66
C ILE A 16 5.12 -10.11 -1.18
N GLU A 17 6.26 -9.47 -0.90
CA GLU A 17 6.65 -9.17 0.47
C GLU A 17 5.83 -7.98 1.00
N SER A 18 5.14 -8.19 2.12
CA SER A 18 4.40 -7.15 2.82
C SER A 18 4.81 -7.12 4.28
N VAL A 19 5.02 -5.91 4.82
CA VAL A 19 5.38 -5.70 6.21
C VAL A 19 4.22 -5.01 6.92
N LYS A 20 3.71 -5.65 7.98
CA LYS A 20 2.67 -5.04 8.82
C LYS A 20 3.30 -4.08 9.81
N LEU A 21 2.95 -2.80 9.73
CA LEU A 21 3.34 -1.79 10.70
C LEU A 21 2.16 -1.46 11.62
N THR A 22 2.44 -1.25 12.90
CA THR A 22 1.47 -0.78 13.90
C THR A 22 1.98 0.52 14.50
N PHE A 23 1.16 1.56 14.51
CA PHE A 23 1.50 2.86 15.07
C PHE A 23 0.35 3.42 15.90
N ALA A 24 0.68 4.27 16.88
CA ALA A 24 -0.33 5.04 17.60
C ALA A 24 -0.82 6.16 16.69
N CYS A 25 -2.07 6.06 16.23
CA CYS A 25 -2.70 7.09 15.41
C CYS A 25 -3.43 8.10 16.32
N PRO A 26 -3.08 9.40 16.29
CA PRO A 26 -3.85 10.42 17.00
C PRO A 26 -5.32 10.41 16.55
N VAL A 27 -6.25 10.60 17.50
CA VAL A 27 -7.70 10.56 17.24
C VAL A 27 -8.10 11.51 16.12
N ARG A 28 -7.54 12.73 16.11
CA ARG A 28 -7.80 13.73 15.08
C ARG A 28 -7.37 13.24 13.69
N LEU A 29 -6.20 12.61 13.59
CA LEU A 29 -5.71 12.09 12.32
C LEU A 29 -6.60 10.95 11.81
N LYS A 30 -7.04 10.04 12.69
CA LYS A 30 -8.02 9.00 12.33
C LYS A 30 -9.29 9.62 11.72
N ALA A 31 -9.87 10.63 12.37
CA ALA A 31 -11.09 11.28 11.89
C ALA A 31 -10.90 11.94 10.52
N ASP A 32 -9.75 12.61 10.31
CA ASP A 32 -9.42 13.22 9.02
C ASP A 32 -9.25 12.16 7.91
N LEU A 33 -8.64 11.02 8.23
CA LEU A 33 -8.48 9.90 7.29
C LEU A 33 -9.83 9.25 6.92
N GLU A 34 -10.72 9.04 7.90
CA GLU A 34 -12.07 8.52 7.65
C GLU A 34 -12.87 9.48 6.76
N ARG A 35 -12.78 10.78 7.03
CA ARG A 35 -13.42 11.81 6.19
C ARG A 35 -12.86 11.80 4.78
N TYR A 36 -11.55 11.68 4.61
CA TYR A 36 -10.93 11.61 3.30
C TYR A 36 -11.43 10.39 2.52
N ALA A 37 -11.47 9.22 3.16
CA ALA A 37 -11.96 7.98 2.56
C ALA A 37 -13.43 8.12 2.10
N ALA A 38 -14.28 8.75 2.92
CA ALA A 38 -15.66 9.04 2.54
C ALA A 38 -15.77 9.98 1.34
N LEU A 39 -14.91 11.00 1.22
CA LEU A 39 -14.88 11.89 0.06
C LEU A 39 -14.39 11.16 -1.20
N HIS A 40 -13.34 10.35 -1.07
CA HIS A 40 -12.83 9.53 -2.17
C HIS A 40 -13.92 8.58 -2.70
N ALA A 41 -14.66 7.93 -1.81
CA ALA A 41 -15.76 7.05 -2.18
C ALA A 41 -16.90 7.78 -2.91
N GLN A 42 -17.19 9.03 -2.52
CA GLN A 42 -18.16 9.86 -3.24
C GLN A 42 -17.69 10.23 -4.64
N THR A 43 -16.39 10.53 -4.81
CA THR A 43 -15.81 10.90 -6.11
C THR A 43 -15.77 9.71 -7.08
N TYR A 44 -15.32 8.55 -6.60
CA TYR A 44 -15.07 7.37 -7.46
C TYR A 44 -16.17 6.31 -7.41
N ARG A 45 -17.22 6.52 -6.59
CA ARG A 45 -18.34 5.59 -6.36
C ARG A 45 -17.92 4.21 -5.88
N GLU A 46 -16.74 4.11 -5.27
CA GLU A 46 -16.20 2.89 -4.72
C GLU A 46 -15.87 3.10 -3.24
N PRO A 47 -16.48 2.33 -2.32
CA PRO A 47 -16.17 2.44 -0.91
C PRO A 47 -14.74 1.99 -0.66
N VAL A 48 -13.93 2.86 -0.06
CA VAL A 48 -12.55 2.56 0.31
C VAL A 48 -12.36 2.88 1.80
N ASP A 49 -11.59 2.05 2.50
CA ASP A 49 -11.19 2.32 3.89
C ASP A 49 -9.95 3.22 3.90
N ALA A 50 -9.86 4.07 4.92
CA ALA A 50 -8.65 4.79 5.27
C ALA A 50 -7.43 3.86 5.33
N VAL A 51 -7.57 2.65 5.89
CA VAL A 51 -6.45 1.67 5.99
C VAL A 51 -5.90 1.28 4.62
N THR A 52 -6.75 1.22 3.59
CA THR A 52 -6.35 0.95 2.21
C THR A 52 -5.67 2.16 1.57
N LEU A 53 -6.11 3.37 1.92
CA LEU A 53 -5.53 4.61 1.38
C LEU A 53 -4.20 5.00 2.01
N ILE A 54 -3.97 4.69 3.29
CA ILE A 54 -2.77 5.11 4.04
C ILE A 54 -1.47 4.72 3.31
N PRO A 55 -1.24 3.47 2.86
CA PRO A 55 -0.03 3.11 2.14
C PRO A 55 0.20 3.98 0.89
N HIS A 56 -0.85 4.16 0.07
CA HIS A 56 -0.77 4.97 -1.15
C HIS A 56 -0.50 6.45 -0.86
N MET A 57 -1.11 7.00 0.18
CA MET A 57 -0.85 8.37 0.62
C MET A 57 0.61 8.56 1.06
N LEU A 58 1.15 7.61 1.82
CA LEU A 58 2.53 7.66 2.30
C LEU A 58 3.53 7.51 1.15
N GLU A 59 3.28 6.60 0.20
CA GLU A 59 4.09 6.47 -1.02
C GLU A 59 4.11 7.77 -1.82
N ALA A 60 2.93 8.36 -2.08
CA ALA A 60 2.81 9.61 -2.80
C ALA A 60 3.52 10.77 -2.07
N PHE A 61 3.40 10.82 -0.74
CA PHE A 61 4.09 11.79 0.10
C PHE A 61 5.61 11.67 -0.03
N MET A 62 6.16 10.46 0.14
CA MET A 62 7.60 10.20 0.02
C MET A 62 8.14 10.51 -1.38
N ALA A 63 7.40 10.16 -2.43
CA ALA A 63 7.79 10.45 -3.82
C ALA A 63 7.77 11.96 -4.14
N GLY A 64 6.83 12.70 -3.52
CA GLY A 64 6.67 14.14 -3.67
C GLY A 64 7.63 14.98 -2.83
N ASP A 65 8.17 14.45 -1.73
CA ASP A 65 9.11 15.16 -0.87
C ASP A 65 10.49 15.31 -1.53
N ARG A 66 10.70 16.46 -2.17
CA ARG A 66 11.97 16.81 -2.82
C ARG A 66 13.12 16.96 -1.83
N GLY A 67 12.84 17.37 -0.59
CA GLY A 67 13.86 17.51 0.46
C GLY A 67 14.37 16.13 0.88
N PHE A 68 13.45 15.21 1.14
CA PHE A 68 13.75 13.81 1.40
C PHE A 68 14.57 13.19 0.26
N ARG A 69 14.08 13.29 -0.99
CA ARG A 69 14.75 12.69 -2.16
C ARG A 69 16.17 13.21 -2.40
N LYS A 70 16.45 14.48 -2.10
CA LYS A 70 17.80 15.05 -2.22
C LYS A 70 18.76 14.50 -1.16
N ALA A 71 18.26 14.20 0.03
CA ALA A 71 19.05 13.60 1.10
C ALA A 71 19.37 12.11 0.82
N SER A 72 18.48 11.40 0.12
CA SER A 72 18.65 9.98 -0.24
C SER A 72 19.63 9.72 -1.39
N SER A 73 20.10 10.76 -2.09
CA SER A 73 20.99 10.66 -3.26
C SER A 73 22.48 10.76 -2.90
N LYS A 74 22.84 10.64 -1.62
CA LYS A 74 24.21 10.76 -1.12
C LYS A 74 24.72 9.45 -0.58
#